data_AF-A0A0D9X6G7-F1
#
_entry.id   AF-A0A0D9X6G7-F1
#
_cell.length_a   1.000
_cell.length_b   1.000
_cell.length_c   1.000
_cell.angle_alpha   90.00
_cell.angle_beta   90.00
_cell.angle_gamma   90.00
#
_symmetry.space_group_name_H-M   'P 1'
#
loop_
_entity.id
_entity.type
_entity.pdbx_description
1 polymer ?
#
loop_
_entity_poly.entity_id
_entity_poly.type
_entity_poly.pdbx_seq_one_letter_code
_entity_poly.pdbx_strand_id
1 'polypeptide(L)'
;MGTMDGIINTVSANIAIAPLMGLLKPNGKIILTLAGSCIGGMADTQEMMDLAAKHGVTADIEVIGADYVNDGDAMERLAKADVRYRFVIDIGNTLKQEAATD
;
A
#
# COMPACT_ATOMS: atom_id res chain seq x y z
N MET A 1 23.16 -18.67 -10.50
CA MET A 1 22.61 -18.98 -9.16
C MET A 1 21.89 -17.73 -8.68
N GLY A 2 20.65 -17.84 -8.22
CA GLY A 2 19.86 -16.68 -7.78
C GLY A 2 20.49 -15.96 -6.59
N THR A 3 20.15 -14.70 -6.40
CA THR A 3 20.74 -13.79 -5.40
C THR A 3 19.78 -13.43 -4.27
N MET A 4 18.48 -13.67 -4.43
CA MET A 4 17.45 -13.27 -3.47
C MET A 4 17.10 -14.40 -2.50
N ASP A 5 17.06 -14.08 -1.21
CA ASP A 5 16.58 -14.97 -0.15
C ASP A 5 15.04 -15.01 -0.10
N GLY A 6 14.40 -13.91 -0.49
CA GLY A 6 12.95 -13.83 -0.58
C GLY A 6 12.47 -12.79 -1.58
N ILE A 7 11.25 -13.00 -2.09
CA ILE A 7 10.55 -12.07 -2.98
C ILE A 7 9.14 -11.84 -2.41
N ILE A 8 8.77 -10.58 -2.19
CA ILE A 8 7.41 -10.17 -1.84
C ILE A 8 6.78 -9.61 -3.11
N ASN A 9 5.80 -10.32 -3.69
CA ASN A 9 5.07 -9.84 -4.86
C ASN A 9 3.79 -9.11 -4.43
N THR A 10 3.66 -7.84 -4.82
CA THR A 10 2.47 -7.01 -4.59
C THR A 10 1.68 -6.76 -5.88
N VAL A 11 2.10 -7.33 -7.02
CA VAL A 11 1.46 -7.13 -8.32
C VAL A 11 0.22 -8.01 -8.43
N SER A 12 -0.96 -7.39 -8.41
CA SER A 12 -2.27 -8.01 -8.64
C SER A 12 -2.59 -8.16 -10.13
N ALA A 13 -1.67 -8.76 -10.90
CA ALA A 13 -1.84 -9.04 -12.32
C ALA A 13 -1.20 -10.39 -12.67
N ASN A 14 -1.58 -10.95 -13.83
CA ASN A 14 -0.97 -12.19 -14.30
C ASN A 14 0.46 -11.90 -14.78
N ILE A 15 1.45 -12.46 -14.08
CA ILE A 15 2.88 -12.30 -14.37
C ILE A 15 3.54 -13.68 -14.48
N ALA A 16 4.56 -13.79 -15.34
CA ALA A 16 5.33 -15.01 -15.46
C ALA A 16 6.19 -15.22 -14.20
N ILE A 17 6.01 -16.38 -13.54
CA ILE A 17 6.72 -16.69 -12.27
C ILE A 17 8.14 -17.23 -12.52
N ALA A 18 8.40 -17.82 -13.68
CA ALA A 18 9.69 -18.46 -13.98
C ALA A 18 10.91 -17.51 -13.84
N PRO A 19 10.87 -16.25 -14.32
CA PRO A 19 11.95 -15.29 -14.07
C PRO A 19 12.19 -15.00 -12.59
N LEU A 20 11.12 -14.89 -11.79
CA LEU A 20 11.22 -14.63 -10.35
C LEU A 20 11.88 -15.82 -9.62
N MET A 21 11.55 -17.05 -10.01
CA MET A 21 12.17 -18.25 -9.47
C MET A 21 13.67 -18.33 -9.78
N GLY A 22 14.09 -17.85 -10.97
CA GLY A 22 15.51 -17.79 -11.33
C GLY A 22 16.34 -16.83 -10.46
N LEU A 23 15.69 -15.85 -9.82
CA LEU A 23 16.33 -14.90 -8.92
C LEU A 23 16.51 -15.46 -7.49
N LEU A 24 15.81 -16.53 -7.13
CA LEU A 24 15.87 -17.11 -5.78
C LEU A 24 17.09 -18.02 -5.61
N LYS A 25 17.68 -17.98 -4.41
CA LYS A 25 18.66 -18.98 -3.95
C LYS A 25 17.95 -20.34 -3.70
N PRO A 26 18.69 -21.46 -3.62
CA PRO A 26 18.15 -22.70 -3.08
C PRO A 26 17.51 -22.44 -1.69
N ASN A 27 16.25 -22.84 -1.50
CA ASN A 27 15.40 -22.53 -0.33
C ASN A 27 14.90 -21.08 -0.18
N GLY A 28 15.07 -20.23 -1.20
CA GLY A 28 14.47 -18.90 -1.21
C GLY A 28 12.93 -18.97 -1.20
N LYS A 29 12.29 -17.99 -0.56
CA LYS A 29 10.82 -17.96 -0.41
C LYS A 29 10.19 -16.89 -1.31
N ILE A 30 9.14 -17.24 -2.04
CA ILE A 30 8.30 -16.26 -2.72
C ILE A 30 6.96 -16.15 -1.98
N ILE A 31 6.64 -14.94 -1.54
CA ILE A 31 5.34 -14.60 -0.96
C ILE A 31 4.51 -14.01 -2.09
N LEU A 32 3.61 -14.82 -2.64
CA LEU A 32 2.63 -14.38 -3.64
C LEU A 32 1.37 -13.91 -2.91
N THR A 33 0.75 -12.84 -3.40
CA THR A 33 -0.55 -12.31 -2.94
C THR A 33 -1.67 -13.38 -2.92
N LEU A 34 -1.46 -14.54 -3.57
CA LEU A 34 -2.41 -15.67 -3.62
C LEU A 34 -2.44 -16.55 -2.35
N ALA A 35 -1.47 -16.43 -1.43
CA ALA A 35 -1.40 -17.32 -0.25
C ALA A 35 -0.91 -16.60 1.01
N GLY A 36 -1.69 -15.64 1.51
CA GLY A 36 -1.65 -15.27 2.93
C GLY A 36 -0.98 -13.94 3.27
N SER A 37 -1.81 -12.89 3.31
CA SER A 37 -1.88 -11.94 4.42
C SER A 37 -3.12 -11.09 4.23
N CYS A 38 -4.16 -11.32 5.04
CA CYS A 38 -5.38 -10.50 4.98
C CYS A 38 -5.19 -9.15 5.66
N ILE A 39 -4.23 -9.05 6.59
CA ILE A 39 -3.60 -7.90 7.25
C ILE A 39 -2.80 -8.46 8.45
N GLY A 40 -1.95 -7.65 9.11
CA GLY A 40 -1.34 -8.03 10.38
C GLY A 40 -2.30 -7.94 11.56
N GLY A 41 -1.97 -8.59 12.69
CA GLY A 41 -2.73 -8.44 13.94
C GLY A 41 -2.52 -7.07 14.59
N MET A 42 -3.31 -6.75 15.64
CA MET A 42 -3.17 -5.46 16.35
C MET A 42 -1.79 -5.29 17.01
N ALA A 43 -1.27 -6.34 17.65
CA ALA A 43 0.05 -6.31 18.27
C ALA A 43 1.15 -6.07 17.23
N ASP A 44 1.16 -6.85 16.15
CA ASP A 44 2.12 -6.69 15.05
C ASP A 44 2.03 -5.29 14.40
N THR A 45 0.83 -4.75 14.28
CA THR A 45 0.61 -3.40 13.75
C THR A 45 1.22 -2.35 14.67
N GLN A 46 1.06 -2.50 16.00
CA GLN A 46 1.68 -1.58 16.96
C GLN A 46 3.20 -1.64 16.88
N GLU A 47 3.78 -2.84 16.85
CA GLU A 47 5.24 -3.01 16.70
C GLU A 47 5.76 -2.39 15.40
N MET A 48 5.01 -2.54 14.30
CA MET A 48 5.33 -1.91 13.01
C MET A 48 5.28 -0.38 13.08
N MET A 49 4.28 0.20 13.76
CA MET A 49 4.18 1.65 13.97
C MET A 49 5.35 2.18 14.81
N ASP A 50 5.72 1.47 15.89
CA ASP A 50 6.84 1.84 16.76
C ASP A 50 8.18 1.75 16.01
N LEU A 51 8.37 0.71 15.19
CA LEU A 51 9.52 0.56 14.31
C LEU A 51 9.60 1.72 13.30
N ALA A 52 8.48 2.04 12.64
CA ALA A 52 8.42 3.10 11.65
C ALA A 52 8.77 4.45 12.26
N ALA A 53 8.21 4.76 13.43
CA ALA A 53 8.51 5.98 14.18
C ALA A 53 9.99 6.04 14.60
N LYS A 54 10.55 4.93 15.11
CA LYS A 54 11.95 4.85 15.55
C LYS A 54 12.95 5.06 14.41
N HIS A 55 12.63 4.56 13.22
CA HIS A 55 13.55 4.58 12.07
C HIS A 55 13.23 5.67 11.04
N GLY A 56 12.23 6.52 11.31
CA GLY A 56 11.83 7.59 10.39
C GLY A 56 11.28 7.06 9.06
N VAL A 57 10.62 5.90 9.08
CA VAL A 57 9.99 5.33 7.89
C VAL A 57 8.64 6.02 7.70
N THR A 58 8.53 6.80 6.63
CA THR A 58 7.28 7.47 6.24
C THR A 58 6.84 7.02 4.85
N ALA A 59 5.55 7.15 4.57
CA ALA A 59 5.02 6.92 3.22
C ALA A 59 5.16 8.20 2.38
N ASP A 60 5.44 8.03 1.09
CA ASP A 60 5.29 9.10 0.11
C ASP A 60 3.81 9.23 -0.24
N ILE A 61 3.25 10.41 0.08
CA ILE A 61 1.81 10.65 0.01
C ILE A 61 1.46 11.87 -0.83
N GLU A 62 0.30 11.81 -1.45
CA GLU A 62 -0.40 12.94 -2.04
C GLU A 62 -1.63 13.23 -1.18
N VAL A 63 -1.62 14.37 -0.49
CA VAL A 63 -2.76 14.77 0.36
C VAL A 63 -3.86 15.37 -0.50
N ILE A 64 -5.09 14.85 -0.36
CA ILE A 64 -6.26 15.29 -1.14
C ILE A 64 -7.41 15.71 -0.23
N GLY A 65 -8.28 16.60 -0.73
CA GLY A 65 -9.53 16.95 -0.08
C GLY A 65 -10.59 15.86 -0.21
N ALA A 66 -11.56 15.85 0.72
CA ALA A 66 -12.64 14.87 0.73
C ALA A 66 -13.57 14.97 -0.51
N ASP A 67 -13.76 16.17 -1.03
CA ASP A 67 -14.53 16.45 -2.26
C ASP A 67 -13.83 15.91 -3.52
N TYR A 68 -12.50 16.02 -3.56
CA TYR A 68 -11.68 15.54 -4.68
C TYR A 68 -11.74 14.01 -4.90
N VAL A 69 -12.23 13.24 -3.93
CA VAL A 69 -12.35 11.78 -4.05
C VAL A 69 -13.33 11.37 -5.14
N ASN A 70 -14.54 11.94 -5.12
CA ASN A 70 -15.64 11.55 -6.03
C ASN A 70 -15.93 12.62 -7.09
N ASP A 71 -15.85 13.90 -6.73
CA ASP A 71 -16.17 15.01 -7.64
C ASP A 71 -14.94 15.45 -8.47
N GLY A 72 -13.77 14.89 -8.14
CA GLY A 72 -12.52 15.09 -8.87
C GLY A 72 -11.96 13.80 -9.46
N ASP A 73 -10.74 13.87 -10.00
CA ASP A 73 -10.14 12.80 -10.79
C ASP A 73 -9.38 11.76 -9.95
N ALA A 74 -9.48 11.77 -8.61
CA ALA A 74 -8.66 10.91 -7.73
C ALA A 74 -8.81 9.41 -8.05
N MET A 75 -10.04 8.94 -8.26
CA MET A 75 -10.32 7.55 -8.60
C MET A 75 -9.86 7.18 -10.02
N GLU A 76 -9.93 8.12 -10.97
CA GLU A 76 -9.43 7.91 -12.34
C GLU A 76 -7.90 7.81 -12.35
N ARG A 77 -7.22 8.69 -11.60
CA ARG A 77 -5.76 8.65 -11.43
C ARG A 77 -5.32 7.35 -10.78
N LEU A 78 -6.00 6.91 -9.72
CA LEU A 78 -5.73 5.63 -9.05
C LEU A 78 -5.86 4.46 -10.03
N ALA A 79 -6.90 4.43 -10.87
CA ALA A 79 -7.11 3.37 -11.86
C ALA A 79 -6.01 3.32 -12.93
N LYS A 80 -5.40 4.47 -13.26
CA LYS A 80 -4.26 4.56 -14.20
C LYS A 80 -2.89 4.39 -13.54
N ALA A 81 -2.85 4.08 -12.24
CA ALA A 81 -1.64 4.08 -11.41
C ALA A 81 -0.88 5.42 -11.44
N ASP A 82 -1.60 6.52 -11.63
CA ASP A 82 -1.08 7.90 -11.67
C ASP A 82 -1.07 8.52 -10.25
N VAL A 83 -0.34 7.88 -9.35
CA VAL A 83 -0.13 8.34 -7.96
C VAL A 83 1.24 7.89 -7.49
N ARG A 84 1.94 8.72 -6.70
CA ARG A 84 3.24 8.37 -6.10
C ARG A 84 3.21 8.56 -4.57
N TYR A 85 2.96 7.53 -3.76
CA TYR A 85 2.44 6.18 -4.06
C TYR A 85 1.08 5.92 -3.42
N ARG A 86 0.58 6.89 -2.62
CA ARG A 86 -0.66 6.76 -1.86
C ARG A 86 -1.36 8.12 -1.74
N PHE A 87 -2.66 8.15 -2.03
CA PHE A 87 -3.50 9.26 -1.63
C PHE A 87 -3.82 9.17 -0.13
N VAL A 88 -3.78 10.32 0.56
CA VAL A 88 -4.23 10.47 1.93
C VAL A 88 -5.28 11.57 1.97
N ILE A 89 -6.49 11.25 2.43
CA ILE A 89 -7.58 12.22 2.49
C ILE A 89 -7.45 13.01 3.79
N ASP A 90 -7.32 14.34 3.69
CA ASP A 90 -7.31 15.23 4.85
C ASP A 90 -8.73 15.55 5.30
N ILE A 91 -9.34 14.58 5.98
CA ILE A 91 -10.72 14.72 6.48
C ILE A 91 -10.83 15.87 7.48
N GLY A 92 -9.82 16.07 8.33
CA GLY A 92 -9.85 17.06 9.41
C GLY A 92 -10.03 18.50 8.90
N ASN A 93 -9.46 18.81 7.73
CA ASN A 93 -9.51 20.17 7.15
C ASN A 93 -10.52 20.34 6.01
N THR A 94 -10.95 19.26 5.36
CA THR A 94 -11.66 19.36 4.06
C THR A 94 -13.07 18.79 4.04
N LEU A 95 -13.48 18.06 5.08
CA LEU A 95 -14.84 17.56 5.16
C LEU A 95 -15.81 18.71 5.50
N LYS A 96 -16.71 19.04 4.57
CA LYS A 96 -17.78 20.01 4.83
C LYS A 96 -18.74 19.41 5.86
N GLN A 97 -18.94 20.09 6.99
CA GLN A 97 -20.03 19.74 7.90
C GLN A 97 -21.35 20.16 7.27
N GLU A 98 -22.25 19.21 7.04
CA GLU A 98 -23.66 19.56 6.94
C GLU A 98 -24.09 20.05 8.32
N ALA A 99 -24.68 21.25 8.37
CA ALA A 99 -25.23 21.79 9.61
C ALA A 99 -26.20 20.74 10.17
N ALA A 100 -25.90 20.22 11.37
CA ALA A 100 -26.81 19.39 12.12
C ALA A 100 -28.14 20.14 12.17
N THR A 101 -29.12 19.64 11.41
CA THR A 101 -30.47 20.15 11.50
C THR A 101 -31.05 19.50 12.73
N ASP A 102 -31.15 20.29 13.80
CA ASP A 102 -31.75 19.91 15.09
C ASP A 102 -33.16 19.32 14.94
#